data_AF-A0A9D5Q334-F1
#
_entry.id   AF-A0A9D5Q334-F1
#
_cell.length_a   1.000
_cell.length_b   1.000
_cell.length_c   1.000
_cell.angle_alpha   90.00
_cell.angle_beta   90.00
_cell.angle_gamma   90.00
#
_symmetry.space_group_name_H-M   'P 1'
#
loop_
_entity.id
_entity.type
_entity.pdbx_description
1 polymer ?
#
loop_
_entity_poly.entity_id
_entity_poly.type
_entity_poly.pdbx_seq_one_letter_code
_entity_poly.pdbx_strand_id
1 'polypeptide(L)'
;MKKFLTFLLLNVFLFYGYKSLSARPGVDEIINKANKVAYYEGEDGRATVEMTITDSQGRKRERGFEILRLDLTDGGEQKYYVYFKDPPDVRDMVYMVWKHLNRDDDRWMYLPALDLVRRIAASDKRSSFVGSHFAYEDISGRNPSDDKHELLEETDDMYVLKSTPKD
;
A
#
# COMPACT_ATOMS: atom_id res chain seq x y z
N MET A 1 61.65 -3.73 36.44
CA MET A 1 60.42 -4.40 35.97
C MET A 1 59.15 -3.66 36.43
N LYS A 2 58.98 -2.37 36.10
CA LYS A 2 57.77 -1.59 36.47
C LYS A 2 57.32 -0.57 35.41
N LYS A 3 57.90 -0.59 34.20
CA LYS A 3 57.60 0.38 33.12
C LYS A 3 56.93 -0.23 31.88
N PHE A 4 56.67 -1.55 31.88
CA PHE A 4 56.02 -2.23 30.75
C PHE A 4 54.51 -2.46 30.94
N LEU A 5 53.97 -2.23 32.15
CA LEU A 5 52.56 -2.49 32.46
C LEU A 5 51.64 -1.29 32.14
N THR A 6 52.21 -0.12 31.84
CA THR A 6 51.43 1.11 31.65
C THR A 6 50.99 1.34 30.20
N PHE A 7 51.51 0.56 29.23
CA PHE A 7 51.16 0.72 27.82
C PHE A 7 49.96 -0.14 27.37
N LEU A 8 49.57 -1.14 28.17
CA LEU A 8 48.46 -2.05 27.83
C LEU A 8 47.08 -1.51 28.25
N LEU A 9 47.02 -0.51 29.15
CA LEU A 9 45.76 0.07 29.63
C LEU A 9 45.24 1.22 28.76
N LEU A 10 46.03 1.73 27.80
CA LEU A 10 45.61 2.82 26.91
C LEU A 10 44.92 2.33 25.62
N ASN A 11 44.96 1.03 25.32
CA ASN A 11 44.30 0.45 24.14
C ASN A 11 42.91 -0.13 24.43
N VAL A 12 42.52 -0.27 25.71
CA VAL A 12 41.21 -0.83 26.10
C VAL A 12 40.11 0.26 26.17
N PHE A 13 40.48 1.54 26.11
CA PHE A 13 39.53 2.66 26.13
C PHE A 13 39.04 3.12 24.74
N LEU A 14 39.57 2.58 23.64
CA LEU A 14 39.14 2.93 22.27
C LEU A 14 37.95 2.09 21.76
N PHE A 15 37.48 1.12 22.54
CA PHE A 15 36.33 0.26 22.19
C PHE A 15 35.06 0.56 23.00
N TYR A 16 35.02 1.63 23.79
CA TYR A 16 33.78 2.09 24.41
C TYR A 16 32.97 2.92 23.41
N GLY A 17 32.20 2.22 22.59
CA GLY A 17 30.95 2.72 22.05
C GLY A 17 31.06 3.74 20.92
N TYR A 18 31.47 3.28 19.74
CA TYR A 18 30.74 3.75 18.57
C TYR A 18 29.33 3.16 18.69
N LYS A 19 28.40 3.89 19.33
CA LYS A 19 26.99 3.73 18.95
C LYS A 19 27.02 3.95 17.44
N SER A 20 26.81 2.88 16.68
CA SER A 20 26.54 3.01 15.25
C SER A 20 25.40 4.01 15.18
N LEU A 21 25.69 5.20 14.66
CA LEU A 21 24.66 6.16 14.32
C LEU A 21 23.91 5.44 13.21
N SER A 22 22.86 4.70 13.56
CA SER A 22 22.02 4.04 12.59
C SER A 22 21.56 5.17 11.68
N ALA A 23 22.05 5.16 10.45
CA ALA A 23 21.68 6.18 9.49
C ALA A 23 20.15 6.17 9.42
N ARG A 24 19.54 7.32 9.61
CA ARG A 24 18.08 7.44 9.52
C ARG A 24 17.68 6.91 8.13
N PRO A 25 16.68 6.02 8.04
CA PRO A 25 16.22 5.55 6.75
C PRO A 25 15.76 6.76 5.92
N GLY A 26 16.06 6.72 4.62
CA GLY A 26 15.58 7.77 3.71
C GLY A 26 14.06 7.75 3.62
N VAL A 27 13.44 8.87 3.24
CA VAL A 27 11.97 8.95 3.08
C VAL A 27 11.45 7.89 2.11
N ASP A 28 12.17 7.67 1.00
CA ASP A 28 11.84 6.63 0.03
C ASP A 28 11.94 5.22 0.63
N GLU A 29 12.87 4.99 1.55
CA GLU A 29 12.99 3.69 2.23
C GLU A 29 11.81 3.47 3.18
N ILE A 30 11.40 4.51 3.92
CA ILE A 30 10.25 4.45 4.84
C ILE A 30 8.98 4.12 4.07
N ILE A 31 8.68 4.87 2.99
CA ILE A 31 7.44 4.67 2.22
C ILE A 31 7.43 3.32 1.49
N ASN A 32 8.56 2.88 0.94
CA ASN A 32 8.64 1.59 0.25
C ASN A 32 8.49 0.42 1.23
N LYS A 33 9.06 0.51 2.44
CA LYS A 33 8.84 -0.50 3.49
C LYS A 33 7.38 -0.53 3.93
N ALA A 34 6.77 0.63 4.18
CA ALA A 34 5.35 0.71 4.54
C ALA A 34 4.45 0.12 3.44
N ASN A 35 4.73 0.45 2.17
CA ASN A 35 4.00 -0.09 1.02
C ASN A 35 4.17 -1.61 0.90
N LYS A 36 5.40 -2.12 1.08
CA LYS A 36 5.67 -3.56 1.03
C LYS A 36 4.87 -4.32 2.09
N VAL A 37 4.88 -3.84 3.33
CA VAL A 37 4.11 -4.47 4.42
C VAL A 37 2.60 -4.39 4.16
N ALA A 38 2.10 -3.28 3.62
CA ALA A 38 0.67 -3.11 3.38
C ALA A 38 0.13 -3.95 2.22
N TYR A 39 0.91 -4.14 1.15
CA TYR A 39 0.40 -4.67 -0.12
C TYR A 39 1.09 -5.94 -0.62
N TYR A 40 2.26 -6.32 -0.11
CA TYR A 40 3.12 -7.39 -0.65
C TYR A 40 3.45 -8.50 0.37
N GLU A 41 2.67 -8.63 1.45
CA GLU A 41 2.87 -9.75 2.38
C GLU A 41 2.30 -11.05 1.82
N GLY A 42 3.16 -12.06 1.64
CA GLY A 42 2.81 -13.38 1.12
C GLY A 42 2.76 -13.45 -0.41
N GLU A 43 2.72 -14.66 -0.96
CA GLU A 43 2.66 -14.88 -2.43
C GLU A 43 1.28 -14.58 -3.03
N ASP A 44 0.23 -14.74 -2.23
CA ASP A 44 -1.15 -14.38 -2.58
C ASP A 44 -1.87 -13.82 -1.35
N GLY A 45 -3.08 -13.33 -1.55
CA GLY A 45 -3.90 -12.82 -0.46
C GLY A 45 -5.38 -13.01 -0.75
N ARG A 46 -6.15 -13.20 0.32
CA ARG A 46 -7.61 -13.26 0.25
C ARG A 46 -8.22 -12.48 1.40
N ALA A 47 -9.24 -11.69 1.09
CA ALA A 47 -10.04 -10.97 2.09
C ALA A 47 -11.53 -11.12 1.80
N THR A 48 -12.31 -11.39 2.84
CA THR A 48 -13.77 -11.19 2.84
C THR A 48 -14.03 -9.80 3.41
N VAL A 49 -14.75 -8.97 2.67
CA VAL A 49 -14.99 -7.56 3.01
C VAL A 49 -16.49 -7.30 3.13
N GLU A 50 -16.88 -6.71 4.26
CA GLU A 50 -18.18 -6.06 4.45
C GLU A 50 -17.97 -4.55 4.45
N MET A 51 -18.65 -3.85 3.55
CA MET A 51 -18.52 -2.41 3.36
C MET A 51 -19.84 -1.71 3.64
N THR A 52 -19.83 -0.75 4.55
CA THR A 52 -20.96 0.14 4.84
C THR A 52 -20.66 1.55 4.37
N ILE A 53 -21.43 2.03 3.41
CA ILE A 53 -21.33 3.39 2.84
C ILE A 53 -22.46 4.22 3.45
N THR A 54 -22.09 5.29 4.13
CA THR A 54 -23.05 6.25 4.72
C THR A 54 -22.95 7.57 3.98
N ASP A 55 -24.07 8.07 3.45
CA ASP A 55 -24.09 9.36 2.78
C ASP A 55 -24.27 10.55 3.75
N SER A 56 -24.27 11.77 3.22
CA SER A 56 -24.41 13.00 4.01
C SER A 56 -25.74 13.14 4.76
N GLN A 57 -26.76 12.37 4.38
CA GLN A 57 -28.07 12.33 5.04
C GLN A 57 -28.17 11.17 6.05
N GLY A 58 -27.09 10.40 6.23
CA GLY A 58 -27.04 9.25 7.14
C GLY A 58 -27.64 7.97 6.56
N ARG A 59 -28.00 7.94 5.28
CA ARG A 59 -28.52 6.72 4.64
C ARG A 59 -27.37 5.75 4.38
N LYS A 60 -27.63 4.46 4.63
CA LYS A 60 -26.63 3.40 4.51
C LYS A 60 -26.85 2.53 3.28
N ARG A 61 -25.76 2.11 2.67
CA ARG A 61 -25.69 1.03 1.67
C ARG A 61 -24.63 0.05 2.12
N GLU A 62 -24.93 -1.24 2.01
CA GLU A 62 -24.05 -2.32 2.42
C GLU A 62 -23.61 -3.11 1.19
N ARG A 63 -22.39 -3.66 1.21
CA ARG A 63 -21.85 -4.54 0.17
C ARG A 63 -20.92 -5.58 0.78
N GLY A 64 -21.11 -6.83 0.38
CA GLY A 64 -20.20 -7.93 0.68
C GLY A 64 -19.46 -8.37 -0.57
N PHE A 65 -18.13 -8.46 -0.48
CA PHE A 65 -17.30 -8.91 -1.59
C PHE A 65 -16.03 -9.62 -1.12
N GLU A 66 -15.42 -10.40 -2.02
CA GLU A 66 -14.11 -11.01 -1.80
C GLU A 66 -13.07 -10.27 -2.61
N ILE A 67 -11.89 -10.08 -2.05
CA ILE A 67 -10.69 -9.65 -2.76
C ILE A 67 -9.75 -10.84 -2.83
N LEU A 68 -9.30 -11.17 -4.02
CA LEU A 68 -8.16 -12.06 -4.27
C LEU A 68 -7.02 -11.23 -4.82
N ARG A 69 -5.82 -11.44 -4.28
CA ARG A 69 -4.56 -10.83 -4.72
C ARG A 69 -3.59 -11.95 -5.06
N LEU A 70 -2.85 -11.81 -6.15
CA LEU A 70 -1.75 -12.69 -6.51
C LEU A 70 -0.53 -11.84 -6.84
N ASP A 71 0.60 -12.12 -6.20
CA ASP A 71 1.88 -11.50 -6.51
C ASP A 71 2.59 -12.36 -7.56
N LEU A 72 3.00 -11.75 -8.68
CA LEU A 72 3.73 -12.49 -9.70
C LEU A 72 5.21 -12.70 -9.31
N THR A 73 5.75 -11.76 -8.54
CA THR A 73 7.07 -11.82 -7.88
C THR A 73 7.01 -10.98 -6.60
N ASP A 74 7.87 -11.25 -5.61
CA ASP A 74 7.97 -10.43 -4.39
C ASP A 74 8.25 -8.96 -4.71
N GLY A 75 7.38 -8.05 -4.26
CA GLY A 75 7.44 -6.61 -4.56
C GLY A 75 7.21 -6.26 -6.04
N GLY A 76 6.64 -7.19 -6.82
CA GLY A 76 6.50 -7.11 -8.27
C GLY A 76 5.15 -6.62 -8.78
N GLU A 77 4.81 -7.07 -9.99
CA GLU A 77 3.45 -6.91 -10.50
C GLU A 77 2.45 -7.78 -9.71
N GLN A 78 1.23 -7.28 -9.56
CA GLN A 78 0.16 -7.96 -8.84
C GLN A 78 -1.09 -8.08 -9.69
N LYS A 79 -1.90 -9.09 -9.42
CA LYS A 79 -3.25 -9.22 -9.97
C LYS A 79 -4.26 -9.19 -8.85
N TYR A 80 -5.31 -8.36 -9.02
CA TYR A 80 -6.45 -8.33 -8.12
C TYR A 80 -7.71 -8.79 -8.84
N TYR A 81 -8.53 -9.54 -8.10
CA TYR A 81 -9.86 -9.96 -8.51
C TYR A 81 -10.82 -9.71 -7.36
N VAL A 82 -11.75 -8.78 -7.55
CA VAL A 82 -12.75 -8.41 -6.57
C VAL A 82 -14.11 -8.87 -7.05
N TYR A 83 -14.77 -9.72 -6.28
CA TYR A 83 -16.05 -10.33 -6.65
C TYR A 83 -17.13 -10.00 -5.62
N PHE A 84 -18.18 -9.32 -6.10
CA PHE A 84 -19.31 -8.89 -5.27
C PHE A 84 -20.31 -10.03 -5.09
N LYS A 85 -20.61 -10.35 -3.83
CA LYS A 85 -21.54 -11.42 -3.43
C LYS A 85 -22.93 -10.90 -3.11
N ASP A 86 -22.99 -9.72 -2.50
CA ASP A 86 -24.22 -9.11 -2.02
C ASP A 86 -24.08 -7.57 -1.94
N PRO A 87 -25.20 -6.83 -1.96
CA PRO A 87 -26.59 -7.25 -2.21
C PRO A 87 -26.88 -7.65 -3.67
N PRO A 88 -28.11 -8.13 -4.01
CA PRO A 88 -28.45 -8.61 -5.35
C PRO A 88 -28.22 -7.63 -6.51
N ASP A 89 -28.25 -6.32 -6.26
CA ASP A 89 -28.02 -5.27 -7.26
C ASP A 89 -26.55 -5.13 -7.69
N VAL A 90 -25.61 -5.60 -6.86
CA VAL A 90 -24.17 -5.64 -7.18
C VAL A 90 -23.61 -7.05 -7.29
N ARG A 91 -24.42 -8.07 -7.00
CA ARG A 91 -24.01 -9.47 -7.10
C ARG A 91 -23.47 -9.79 -8.50
N ASP A 92 -22.40 -10.58 -8.53
CA ASP A 92 -21.69 -11.00 -9.74
C ASP A 92 -20.94 -9.88 -10.48
N MET A 93 -20.92 -8.65 -9.95
CA MET A 93 -19.96 -7.65 -10.40
C MET A 93 -18.54 -8.11 -10.11
N VAL A 94 -17.63 -7.83 -11.04
CA VAL A 94 -16.21 -8.14 -10.91
C VAL A 94 -15.39 -6.90 -11.19
N TYR A 95 -14.48 -6.57 -10.30
CA TYR A 95 -13.42 -5.60 -10.56
C TYR A 95 -12.07 -6.30 -10.64
N MET A 96 -11.37 -6.15 -11.76
CA MET A 96 -10.08 -6.79 -12.01
C MET A 96 -9.00 -5.73 -12.23
N VAL A 97 -7.83 -5.95 -11.63
CA VAL A 97 -6.67 -5.07 -11.77
C VAL A 97 -5.43 -5.89 -12.12
N TRP A 98 -4.71 -5.45 -13.13
CA TRP A 98 -3.31 -5.84 -13.34
C TRP A 98 -2.45 -4.65 -12.97
N LYS A 99 -1.77 -4.79 -11.84
CA LYS A 99 -0.97 -3.74 -11.22
C LYS A 99 0.45 -3.74 -11.80
N HIS A 100 0.93 -2.58 -12.20
CA HIS A 100 2.25 -2.42 -12.80
C HIS A 100 3.16 -1.52 -11.97
N LEU A 101 4.48 -1.77 -12.04
CA LEU A 101 5.46 -0.97 -11.29
C LEU A 101 5.82 0.36 -11.98
N ASN A 102 5.85 0.37 -13.32
CA ASN A 102 6.46 1.45 -14.11
C ASN A 102 5.49 2.07 -15.14
N ARG A 103 4.20 1.76 -15.05
CA ARG A 103 3.14 2.30 -15.90
C ARG A 103 1.81 2.25 -15.16
N ASP A 104 0.78 2.89 -15.71
CA ASP A 104 -0.57 2.80 -15.15
C ASP A 104 -1.09 1.36 -15.16
N ASP A 105 -1.87 1.04 -14.13
CA ASP A 105 -2.55 -0.25 -13.97
C ASP A 105 -3.63 -0.44 -15.05
N ASP A 106 -3.76 -1.68 -15.53
CA ASP A 106 -4.91 -2.05 -16.36
C ASP A 106 -6.08 -2.49 -15.46
N ARG A 107 -7.25 -1.88 -15.67
CA ARG A 107 -8.41 -2.03 -14.79
C ARG A 107 -9.70 -2.28 -15.56
N TRP A 108 -10.50 -3.22 -15.08
CA TRP A 108 -11.78 -3.57 -15.69
C TRP A 108 -12.85 -3.76 -14.64
N MET A 109 -14.08 -3.39 -15.00
CA MET A 109 -15.29 -3.67 -14.25
C MET A 109 -16.25 -4.46 -15.15
N TYR A 110 -16.63 -5.65 -14.73
CA TYR A 110 -17.72 -6.40 -15.33
C TYR A 110 -19.04 -6.03 -14.64
N LEU A 111 -20.04 -5.69 -15.45
CA LEU A 111 -21.38 -5.29 -15.03
C LEU A 111 -22.39 -6.33 -15.53
N PRO A 112 -22.85 -7.26 -14.67
CA PRO A 112 -23.66 -8.41 -15.11
C PRO A 112 -25.02 -7.99 -15.66
N ALA A 113 -25.64 -6.94 -15.11
CA ALA A 113 -26.92 -6.43 -15.59
C ALA A 113 -26.88 -5.91 -17.05
N LEU A 114 -25.68 -5.62 -17.57
CA LEU A 114 -25.46 -5.12 -18.92
C LEU A 114 -24.69 -6.10 -19.81
N ASP A 115 -24.26 -7.23 -19.25
CA ASP A 115 -23.29 -8.14 -19.88
C ASP A 115 -22.08 -7.39 -20.49
N LEU A 116 -21.53 -6.44 -19.71
CA LEU A 116 -20.54 -5.49 -20.20
C LEU A 116 -19.26 -5.53 -19.37
N VAL A 117 -18.13 -5.70 -20.05
CA VAL A 117 -16.79 -5.43 -19.50
C VAL A 117 -16.40 -4.00 -19.85
N ARG A 118 -16.31 -3.13 -18.85
CA ARG A 118 -15.89 -1.74 -18.99
C ARG A 118 -14.44 -1.59 -18.52
N ARG A 119 -13.57 -1.04 -19.36
CA ARG A 119 -12.22 -0.60 -18.94
C ARG A 119 -12.34 0.68 -18.10
N ILE A 120 -11.63 0.74 -16.98
CA ILE A 120 -11.48 1.97 -16.19
C ILE A 120 -10.19 2.65 -16.66
N ALA A 121 -10.31 3.84 -17.25
CA ALA A 121 -9.16 4.58 -17.73
C ALA A 121 -8.25 5.00 -16.57
N ALA A 122 -6.96 5.17 -16.84
CA ALA A 122 -6.00 5.67 -15.86
C ALA A 122 -6.40 7.04 -15.29
N SER A 123 -6.98 7.92 -16.12
CA SER A 123 -7.53 9.22 -15.68
C SER A 123 -8.67 9.08 -14.68
N ASP A 124 -9.40 7.97 -14.73
CA ASP A 124 -10.59 7.72 -13.92
C ASP A 124 -10.25 6.93 -12.66
N LYS A 125 -8.96 6.65 -12.39
CA LYS A 125 -8.50 5.87 -11.24
C LYS A 125 -8.90 6.46 -9.89
N ARG A 126 -9.08 7.78 -9.82
CA ARG A 126 -9.54 8.54 -8.66
C ARG A 126 -11.07 8.64 -8.54
N SER A 127 -11.81 8.03 -9.46
CA SER A 127 -13.27 7.98 -9.39
C SER A 127 -13.73 7.04 -8.28
N SER A 128 -14.91 7.34 -7.72
CA SER A 128 -15.53 6.55 -6.65
C SER A 128 -15.70 5.08 -7.05
N PHE A 129 -15.16 4.19 -6.23
CA PHE A 129 -15.31 2.75 -6.33
C PHE A 129 -16.75 2.37 -5.98
N VAL A 130 -17.54 2.14 -7.03
CA VAL A 130 -18.94 1.70 -6.95
C VAL A 130 -19.81 2.66 -6.11
N GLY A 131 -19.49 3.97 -6.05
CA GLY A 131 -20.25 4.91 -5.22
C GLY A 131 -19.90 4.88 -3.73
N SER A 132 -18.73 4.34 -3.37
CA SER A 132 -18.13 4.47 -2.03
C SER A 132 -17.24 5.71 -1.90
N HIS A 133 -16.63 5.89 -0.73
CA HIS A 133 -15.62 6.94 -0.51
C HIS A 133 -14.22 6.55 -0.98
N PHE A 134 -14.00 5.28 -1.34
CA PHE A 134 -12.74 4.82 -1.90
C PHE A 134 -12.69 5.12 -3.39
N ALA A 135 -11.50 5.40 -3.90
CA ALA A 135 -11.20 5.42 -5.32
C ALA A 135 -10.92 4.00 -5.86
N TYR A 136 -10.98 3.84 -7.17
CA TYR A 136 -10.57 2.58 -7.81
C TYR A 136 -9.10 2.21 -7.50
N GLU A 137 -8.21 3.20 -7.38
CA GLU A 137 -6.81 2.96 -7.03
C GLU A 137 -6.59 2.52 -5.57
N ASP A 138 -7.50 2.84 -4.65
CA ASP A 138 -7.35 2.49 -3.24
C ASP A 138 -7.46 0.97 -3.02
N ILE A 139 -8.20 0.27 -3.88
CA ILE A 139 -8.43 -1.17 -3.79
C ILE A 139 -7.14 -1.98 -4.05
N SER A 140 -6.32 -1.55 -5.01
CA SER A 140 -5.06 -2.19 -5.39
C SER A 140 -3.83 -1.42 -4.91
N GLY A 141 -4.03 -0.37 -4.11
CA GLY A 141 -2.99 0.54 -3.64
C GLY A 141 -2.43 1.47 -4.72
N ARG A 142 -2.00 2.65 -4.27
CA ARG A 142 -1.27 3.62 -5.09
C ARG A 142 0.23 3.30 -5.13
N ASN A 143 0.90 3.60 -6.24
CA ASN A 143 2.35 3.40 -6.35
C ASN A 143 3.07 4.55 -5.61
N PRO A 144 4.01 4.29 -4.69
CA PRO A 144 4.77 5.36 -4.04
C PRO A 144 5.46 6.30 -5.03
N SER A 145 5.87 5.81 -6.20
CA SER A 145 6.50 6.64 -7.21
C SER A 145 5.58 7.68 -7.86
N ASP A 146 4.25 7.60 -7.67
CA ASP A 146 3.28 8.58 -8.19
C ASP A 146 3.26 9.88 -7.37
N ASP A 147 3.93 9.90 -6.21
CA ASP A 147 3.95 11.02 -5.29
C ASP A 147 5.38 11.51 -5.02
N LYS A 148 5.49 12.76 -4.56
CA LYS A 148 6.68 13.30 -3.91
C LYS A 148 6.47 13.23 -2.39
N HIS A 149 7.38 12.58 -1.69
CA HIS A 149 7.31 12.37 -0.26
C HIS A 149 8.26 13.29 0.51
N GLU A 150 7.80 13.83 1.64
CA GLU A 150 8.57 14.69 2.54
C GLU A 150 8.32 14.22 3.99
N LEU A 151 9.39 13.99 4.75
CA LEU A 151 9.27 13.71 6.19
C LEU A 151 8.92 15.00 6.93
N LEU A 152 7.79 15.01 7.61
CA LEU A 152 7.34 16.15 8.42
C LEU A 152 7.78 15.99 9.87
N GLU A 153 7.59 14.80 10.43
CA GLU A 153 7.81 14.52 11.84
C GLU A 153 8.26 13.07 12.04
N GLU A 154 9.14 12.88 13.02
CA GLU A 154 9.58 11.59 13.52
C GLU A 154 9.37 11.59 15.04
N THR A 155 8.59 10.64 15.53
CA THR A 155 8.45 10.35 16.96
C THR A 155 9.12 9.02 17.27
N ASP A 156 9.12 8.61 18.54
CA ASP A 156 9.69 7.33 18.96
C ASP A 156 8.98 6.13 18.30
N ASP A 157 7.70 6.28 17.90
CA ASP A 157 6.85 5.18 17.42
C ASP A 157 6.46 5.30 15.93
N MET A 158 6.57 6.49 15.32
CA MET A 158 6.05 6.69 13.95
C MET A 158 6.75 7.78 13.15
N TYR A 159 6.64 7.66 11.83
CA TYR A 159 7.01 8.69 10.85
C TYR A 159 5.75 9.32 10.27
N VAL A 160 5.69 10.66 10.26
CA VAL A 160 4.64 11.42 9.59
C VAL A 160 5.18 11.94 8.27
N LEU A 161 4.62 11.46 7.16
CA LEU A 161 5.02 11.83 5.82
C LEU A 161 3.95 12.69 5.15
N LYS A 162 4.38 13.71 4.41
CA LYS A 162 3.56 14.40 3.43
C LYS A 162 3.80 13.78 2.06
N SER A 163 2.73 13.33 1.41
CA SER A 163 2.75 12.84 0.02
C SER A 163 2.01 13.84 -0.86
N THR A 164 2.70 14.41 -1.85
CA THR A 164 2.09 15.32 -2.84
C THR A 164 2.08 14.62 -4.20
N PRO A 165 0.92 14.42 -4.83
CA PRO A 165 0.86 13.85 -6.17
C PRO A 165 1.74 14.60 -7.16
N LYS A 166 2.44 13.87 -8.03
CA LYS A 166 3.20 14.47 -9.15
C LYS A 166 2.27 15.05 -10.23
N ASP A 167 1.04 14.53 -10.30
CA ASP A 167 -0.05 14.96 -11.18
C ASP A 167 -1.35 15.27 -10.40
#